data_AF-A0A7V7CWC4-F1
#
_entry.id   AF-A0A7V7CWC4-F1
#
_cell.length_a   1.000
_cell.length_b   1.000
_cell.length_c   1.000
_cell.angle_alpha   90.00
_cell.angle_beta   90.00
_cell.angle_gamma   90.00
#
_symmetry.space_group_name_H-M   'P 1'
#
loop_
_entity.id
_entity.type
_entity.pdbx_description
1 polymer ?
#
loop_
_entity_poly.entity_id
_entity_poly.type
_entity_poly.pdbx_seq_one_letter_code
_entity_poly.pdbx_strand_id
1 'polypeptide(L)' 'ALGRLQEVKGSGVVGEQPVLRPGEHYEYTSGTPLATPSGIMVGSYQMTTLDGEQFDVFVPAFSLDSPHQTMRIN' A
#
# COMPACT_ATOMS: atom_id res chain seq x y z
N ALA A 1 12.22 7.14 12.13
CA ALA A 1 11.87 7.73 10.82
C ALA A 1 11.98 9.25 10.90
N LEU A 2 12.60 9.91 9.92
CA LEU A 2 12.85 11.37 9.92
C LEU A 2 11.59 12.25 9.76
N GLY A 3 10.38 11.67 9.93
CA GLY A 3 9.10 12.36 9.74
C GLY A 3 8.81 12.79 8.29
N ARG A 4 9.59 12.33 7.31
CA ARG A 4 9.37 12.63 5.89
C ARG A 4 8.17 11.83 5.37
N LEU A 5 7.15 12.54 4.91
CA LEU A 5 5.99 11.98 4.22
C LEU A 5 6.22 11.98 2.71
N GLN A 6 5.88 10.87 2.05
CA GLN A 6 5.80 10.78 0.60
C GLN A 6 4.42 10.28 0.20
N GLU A 7 3.72 11.07 -0.62
CA GLU A 7 2.42 10.69 -1.17
C GLU A 7 2.60 10.13 -2.58
N VAL A 8 1.92 9.03 -2.86
CA VAL A 8 1.86 8.42 -4.20
C VAL A 8 0.39 8.22 -4.54
N LYS A 9 -0.04 8.77 -5.68
CA LYS A 9 -1.39 8.63 -6.22
C LYS A 9 -1.30 8.31 -7.71
N GLY A 10 -2.07 7.33 -8.15
CA GLY A 10 -2.09 6.88 -9.53
C GLY A 10 -3.27 5.97 -9.82
N SER A 11 -3.51 5.73 -11.11
CA SER A 11 -4.58 4.84 -11.55
C SER A 11 -4.15 3.38 -11.45
N GLY A 12 -4.97 2.58 -10.77
CA GLY A 12 -4.74 1.14 -10.67
C GLY A 12 -3.52 0.76 -9.83
N VAL A 13 -3.12 -0.50 -9.97
CA VAL A 13 -1.96 -1.11 -9.29
C VAL A 13 -1.10 -1.79 -10.33
N VAL A 14 0.22 -1.58 -10.29
CA VAL A 14 1.19 -2.14 -11.26
C VAL A 14 0.83 -1.92 -12.75
N GLY A 15 0.04 -0.90 -13.07
CA GLY A 15 -0.43 -0.60 -14.43
C GLY A 15 -1.77 -1.24 -14.81
N GLU A 16 -2.41 -1.96 -13.88
CA GLU A 16 -3.66 -2.68 -14.08
C GLU A 16 -4.80 -2.13 -13.21
N GLN A 17 -6.04 -2.29 -13.68
CA GLN A 17 -7.26 -2.03 -12.91
C GLN A 17 -8.04 -3.34 -12.80
N PRO A 18 -7.70 -4.21 -11.83
CA PRO A 18 -8.31 -5.52 -11.73
C PRO A 18 -9.79 -5.42 -11.35
N VAL A 19 -10.62 -6.27 -11.96
CA VAL A 19 -12.02 -6.45 -11.60
C VAL A 19 -12.13 -7.68 -10.72
N LEU A 20 -12.62 -7.51 -9.49
CA LEU A 20 -12.79 -8.59 -8.52
C LEU A 20 -14.26 -9.02 -8.47
N ARG A 21 -14.56 -10.27 -8.83
CA ARG A 21 -15.87 -10.87 -8.52
C ARG A 21 -15.94 -11.32 -7.06
N PRO A 22 -17.14 -11.57 -6.52
CA PRO A 22 -17.28 -12.13 -5.18
C PRO A 22 -16.43 -13.40 -4.99
N GLY A 23 -15.54 -13.38 -4.01
CA GLY A 23 -14.63 -14.49 -3.68
C GLY A 23 -13.32 -14.53 -4.48
N GLU A 24 -13.15 -13.68 -5.50
CA GLU A 24 -11.89 -13.54 -6.20
C GLU A 24 -10.88 -12.70 -5.39
N HIS A 25 -9.60 -12.96 -5.62
CA HIS A 25 -8.49 -12.22 -5.04
C HIS A 25 -7.53 -11.80 -6.15
N TYR A 26 -6.88 -10.65 -5.95
CA TYR A 26 -5.81 -10.17 -6.80
C TYR A 26 -4.63 -9.82 -5.91
N GLU A 27 -3.46 -10.37 -6.22
CA GLU A 27 -2.23 -10.17 -5.47
C GLU A 27 -1.18 -9.57 -6.41
N TYR A 28 -0.46 -8.56 -5.92
CA TYR A 28 0.60 -7.92 -6.66
C TYR A 28 1.73 -7.52 -5.72
N THR A 29 2.92 -7.31 -6.28
CA THR A 29 4.07 -6.80 -5.56
C THR A 29 4.55 -5.50 -6.20
N SER A 30 4.76 -4.47 -5.38
CA SER A 30 5.41 -3.22 -5.77
C SER A 30 6.56 -2.91 -4.81
N GLY A 31 7.30 -1.82 -5.07
CA GLY A 31 8.39 -1.37 -4.22
C GLY A 31 8.39 0.14 -4.06
N THR A 32 8.84 0.60 -2.90
CA THR A 32 9.08 2.02 -2.64
C THR A 32 10.46 2.21 -1.99
N PRO A 33 11.34 3.08 -2.52
CA PRO A 33 12.63 3.33 -1.91
C PRO A 33 12.46 4.20 -0.66
N LEU A 34 13.05 3.78 0.45
CA LEU A 34 13.14 4.57 1.68
C LEU A 34 14.56 5.07 1.91
N ALA A 35 14.69 6.34 2.28
CA ALA A 35 15.97 6.92 2.70
C ALA A 35 16.36 6.53 4.14
N THR A 36 15.46 5.85 4.86
CA THR A 36 15.67 5.39 6.25
C THR A 36 15.56 3.86 6.32
N PRO A 37 16.25 3.21 7.27
CA PRO A 37 16.14 1.76 7.49
C PRO A 37 14.76 1.27 7.90
N SER A 38 13.90 2.16 8.40
CA SER A 38 12.51 1.87 8.72
C SER A 38 11.55 2.98 8.28
N GLY A 39 10.28 2.62 8.03
CA GLY A 39 9.19 3.52 7.66
C GLY A 39 7.81 2.90 7.87
N ILE A 40 6.76 3.68 7.64
CA ILE A 40 5.36 3.22 7.71
C ILE A 40 4.69 3.53 6.37
N MET A 41 3.90 2.58 5.86
CA MET A 41 3.00 2.81 4.73
C MET A 41 1.54 2.70 5.18
N VAL A 42 0.70 3.56 4.63
CA VAL A 42 -0.76 3.60 4.84
C VAL A 42 -1.39 4.18 3.58
N GLY A 43 -2.63 3.80 3.26
CA GLY A 43 -3.31 4.37 2.10
C GLY A 43 -4.74 3.87 1.92
N SER A 44 -5.26 4.07 0.72
CA SER A 44 -6.55 3.54 0.30
C SER A 44 -6.55 3.24 -1.19
N TYR A 45 -7.44 2.33 -1.60
CA TYR A 45 -7.84 2.15 -2.99
C TYR A 45 -9.22 2.76 -3.20
N GLN A 46 -9.37 3.55 -4.25
CA GLN A 46 -10.68 3.91 -4.75
C GLN A 46 -11.19 2.78 -5.65
N MET A 47 -12.30 2.18 -5.26
CA MET A 47 -12.96 1.09 -5.97
C MET A 47 -14.23 1.63 -6.65
N THR A 48 -14.62 0.99 -7.75
CA THR A 48 -15.86 1.29 -8.46
C THR A 48 -16.67 0.01 -8.65
N THR A 49 -17.95 0.03 -8.31
CA THR A 49 -18.87 -1.09 -8.55
C THR A 49 -19.25 -1.18 -10.04
N LEU A 50 -19.85 -2.29 -10.46
CA LEU A 50 -20.36 -2.44 -11.83
C LEU A 50 -21.44 -1.40 -12.16
N ASP A 51 -22.16 -0.92 -11.15
CA ASP A 51 -23.21 0.10 -11.28
C ASP A 51 -22.65 1.54 -11.25
N GLY A 52 -21.32 1.69 -11.13
CA GLY A 52 -20.62 2.97 -11.17
C GLY A 52 -20.49 3.69 -9.81
N GLU A 53 -20.92 3.06 -8.71
CA GLU A 53 -20.74 3.60 -7.36
C GLU A 53 -19.27 3.51 -6.95
N GLN A 54 -18.75 4.58 -6.33
CA GLN A 54 -17.37 4.64 -5.86
C GLN A 54 -17.30 4.50 -4.34
N PHE A 55 -16.34 3.72 -3.86
CA PHE A 55 -16.08 3.57 -2.43
C PHE A 55 -14.58 3.37 -2.18
N ASP A 56 -14.12 3.76 -0.99
CA ASP A 56 -12.73 3.63 -0.60
C ASP A 56 -12.51 2.38 0.26
N VAL A 57 -11.46 1.63 -0.05
CA VAL A 57 -10.96 0.52 0.76
C VAL A 57 -9.65 0.94 1.42
N PHE A 58 -9.63 0.96 2.74
CA PHE A 58 -8.44 1.37 3.50
C PHE A 58 -7.40 0.26 3.56
N VAL A 59 -6.15 0.62 3.30
CA VAL A 59 -4.97 -0.20 3.60
C VAL A 59 -4.45 0.25 4.96
N PRO A 60 -4.55 -0.59 6.02
CA PRO A 60 -4.07 -0.24 7.35
C PRO A 60 -2.59 0.10 7.36
N ALA A 61 -2.16 0.88 8.34
CA ALA A 61 -0.75 1.21 8.49
C ALA A 61 0.09 -0.05 8.78
N PHE A 62 1.19 -0.25 8.04
CA PHE A 62 2.15 -1.34 8.27
C PHE A 62 3.60 -0.83 8.20
N SER A 63 4.50 -1.54 8.88
CA SER A 63 5.91 -1.16 8.93
C SER A 63 6.71 -1.74 7.76
N LEU A 64 7.67 -0.95 7.30
CA LEU A 64 8.72 -1.37 6.41
C LEU A 64 10.02 -1.31 7.21
N ASP A 65 10.51 -2.47 7.65
CA ASP A 65 11.71 -2.57 8.47
C ASP A 65 12.80 -3.34 7.73
N SER A 66 14.02 -2.81 7.72
CA SER A 66 15.16 -3.50 7.14
C SER A 66 15.50 -4.76 7.96
N PRO A 67 15.62 -5.95 7.33
CA PRO A 67 15.98 -7.18 8.03
C PRO A 67 17.42 -7.15 8.57
N HIS A 68 18.24 -6.21 8.10
CA HIS A 68 19.62 -6.01 8.54
C HIS A 68 19.73 -5.02 9.70
N GLN A 69 18.61 -4.47 10.17
CA GLN A 69 18.59 -3.63 11.35
C GLN A 69 18.38 -4.50 12.60
N THR A 70 19.39 -4.58 13.46
CA THR A 70 19.25 -5.29 14.74
C THR A 70 18.21 -4.57 15.59
N MET A 71 17.03 -5.16 15.76
CA MET A 71 16.05 -4.72 16.74
C MET A 71 16.66 -4.93 18.14
N ARG A 72 17.19 -3.87 18.75
CA ARG A 72 17.54 -3.90 20.18
C ARG A 72 16.27 -3.69 20.97
N ILE A 73 15.71 -4.79 21.45
CA ILE A 73 14.67 -4.78 22.47
C ILE A 73 15.40 -4.50 23.79
N ASN A 74 15.06 -3.37 24.43
CA ASN A 74 15.61 -2.99 25.75
C ASN A 74 15.08 -3.92 26.84
#